data_AF-A0A8H5C7Z9-F1
#
_entry.id   AF-A0A8H5C7Z9-F1
#
_cell.length_a   1.000
_cell.length_b   1.000
_cell.length_c   1.000
_cell.angle_alpha   90.00
_cell.angle_beta   90.00
_cell.angle_gamma   90.00
#
_symmetry.space_group_name_H-M   'P 1'
#
loop_
_entity.id
_entity.type
_entity.pdbx_description
1 polymer ?
#
loop_
_entity_poly.entity_id
_entity_poly.type
_entity_poly.pdbx_seq_one_letter_code
_entity_poly.pdbx_strand_id
1 'polypeptide(L)'
;MRSHSSTFYNPSSFIASTSSLRLIPRINAFSKNVAFHLETVFLFTKSDIKTTVIPVSILAIGTAPLCSSQPIEHALKAIFWLWMILLQFNLFNQTISPEEDAENKPWRPIPSGRISLRNAIIARWISIPACAMLSSYFGSAVLVPCILFTVLVFMYNFFDCDKNGFAKSLFNGFGYSMMALGTSLVASCDKASGSIFETLNYRNFPELTIFFFVISTTIHAQDFQDVEGDREIGRNTIPMMLPNVSRISMPILLPLWSVIIISLCHPPAWLAAIYLGLSMVVGFRFFLMREVKHDEWSYVLYNAWLSLTIVHMGLYKRQAPQSVSWAMEPSHSFSGNLSGTLSRQFGVC
;
A
#
# COMPACT_ATOMS: atom_id res chain seq x y z
N MET A 1 11.26 54.22 78.97
CA MET A 1 10.56 55.07 77.98
C MET A 1 11.08 54.72 76.59
N ARG A 2 10.14 54.51 75.64
CA ARG A 2 10.19 54.55 74.15
C ARG A 2 11.57 54.82 73.49
N SER A 3 11.96 54.23 72.36
CA SER A 3 11.20 54.01 71.12
C SER A 3 11.96 53.12 70.10
N HIS A 4 11.21 52.67 69.09
CA HIS A 4 11.53 51.81 67.95
C HIS A 4 12.72 52.20 67.05
N SER A 5 13.32 51.19 66.42
CA SER A 5 13.46 51.21 64.95
C SER A 5 13.45 49.78 64.38
N SER A 6 12.62 49.62 63.36
CA SER A 6 12.25 48.42 62.62
C SER A 6 13.08 48.30 61.34
N THR A 7 13.61 47.12 61.04
CA THR A 7 14.02 46.75 59.68
C THR A 7 13.23 45.51 59.25
N PHE A 8 12.47 45.69 58.19
CA PHE A 8 11.61 44.72 57.53
C PHE A 8 12.44 43.54 56.99
N TYR A 9 12.10 42.32 57.41
CA TYR A 9 12.41 41.11 56.65
C TYR A 9 11.22 40.81 55.74
N ASN A 10 11.46 40.82 54.43
CA ASN A 10 10.47 40.63 53.39
C ASN A 10 10.30 39.12 53.10
N PRO A 11 9.14 38.48 53.37
CA PRO A 11 8.92 37.09 53.01
C PRO A 11 8.26 37.02 51.62
N SER A 12 9.03 37.30 50.58
CA SER A 12 8.55 37.11 49.21
C SER A 12 9.68 36.63 48.30
N SER A 13 10.19 35.43 48.59
CA SER A 13 10.95 34.67 47.60
C SER A 13 10.41 33.24 47.51
N PHE A 14 9.81 32.98 46.35
CA PHE A 14 9.81 31.69 45.68
C PHE A 14 9.18 30.50 46.42
N ILE A 15 7.85 30.52 46.51
CA ILE A 15 7.10 29.29 46.26
C ILE A 15 7.06 29.10 44.73
N ALA A 16 8.20 28.71 44.14
CA ALA A 16 8.15 27.99 42.88
C ALA A 16 7.44 26.68 43.19
N SER A 17 6.21 26.54 42.71
CA SER A 17 5.33 25.44 43.06
C SER A 17 6.06 24.11 42.83
N THR A 18 6.18 23.32 43.88
CA THR A 18 6.74 21.95 43.87
C THR A 18 6.06 21.03 42.85
N SER A 19 4.90 21.43 42.33
CA SER A 19 4.21 20.81 41.21
C SER A 19 4.93 20.97 39.87
N SER A 20 5.56 22.12 39.59
CA SER A 20 6.29 22.36 38.32
C SER A 20 7.57 21.51 38.18
N LEU A 21 8.33 21.34 39.27
CA LEU A 21 9.54 20.51 39.34
C LEU A 21 9.26 18.99 39.19
N ARG A 22 8.05 18.53 39.55
CA ARG A 22 7.62 17.13 39.35
C ARG A 22 6.97 16.88 37.98
N LEU A 23 6.52 17.93 37.30
CA LEU A 23 5.85 17.86 36.02
C LEU A 23 6.85 17.63 34.88
N ILE A 24 7.99 18.32 34.90
CA ILE A 24 9.02 18.23 33.85
C ILE A 24 9.62 16.80 33.72
N PRO A 25 10.00 16.10 34.81
CA PRO A 25 10.47 14.72 34.73
C PRO A 25 9.40 13.73 34.24
N ARG A 26 8.13 13.96 34.60
CA ARG A 26 6.99 13.13 34.16
C ARG A 26 6.68 13.31 32.68
N ILE A 27 6.70 14.55 32.18
CA ILE A 27 6.56 14.86 30.75
C ILE A 27 7.70 14.23 29.95
N ASN A 28 8.94 14.32 30.46
CA ASN A 28 10.10 13.70 29.81
C ASN A 28 10.02 12.16 29.79
N ALA A 29 9.56 11.53 30.88
CA ALA A 29 9.36 10.08 30.92
C ALA A 29 8.22 9.63 29.99
N PHE A 30 7.09 10.35 29.98
CA PHE A 30 5.97 10.09 29.08
C PHE A 30 6.39 10.22 27.60
N SER A 31 7.11 11.30 27.25
CA SER A 31 7.59 11.53 25.89
C SER A 31 8.56 10.44 25.42
N LYS A 32 9.45 9.98 26.31
CA LYS A 32 10.35 8.84 26.03
C LYS A 32 9.57 7.55 25.77
N ASN A 33 8.53 7.27 26.56
CA ASN A 33 7.69 6.09 26.37
C ASN A 33 6.90 6.15 25.06
N VAL A 34 6.33 7.32 24.73
CA VAL A 34 5.62 7.52 23.45
C VAL A 34 6.58 7.34 22.27
N ALA A 35 7.75 7.97 22.30
CA ALA A 35 8.77 7.82 21.26
C ALA A 35 9.19 6.36 21.07
N PHE A 36 9.40 5.62 22.17
CA PHE A 36 9.72 4.19 22.14
C PHE A 36 8.63 3.36 21.45
N HIS A 37 7.36 3.61 21.76
CA HIS A 37 6.25 2.89 21.13
C HIS A 37 6.06 3.26 19.65
N LEU A 38 6.18 4.54 19.31
CA LEU A 38 6.13 5.00 17.91
C LEU A 38 7.26 4.40 17.08
N GLU A 39 8.47 4.36 17.62
CA GLU A 39 9.61 3.72 16.96
C GLU A 39 9.36 2.22 16.80
N THR A 40 8.78 1.55 17.79
CA THR A 40 8.43 0.13 17.70
C THR A 40 7.42 -0.14 16.57
N VAL A 41 6.37 0.68 16.47
CA VAL A 41 5.37 0.57 15.38
C VAL A 41 6.00 0.87 14.01
N PHE A 42 6.87 1.88 13.93
CA PHE A 42 7.64 2.17 12.72
C PHE A 42 8.52 0.99 12.31
N LEU A 43 9.23 0.38 13.25
CA LEU A 43 10.11 -0.75 12.98
C LEU A 43 9.36 -1.99 12.48
N PHE A 44 8.09 -2.18 12.86
CA PHE A 44 7.26 -3.24 12.24
C PHE A 44 7.10 -3.04 10.72
N THR A 45 7.05 -1.79 10.25
CA THR A 45 6.71 -1.46 8.84
C THR A 45 7.89 -0.93 8.03
N LYS A 46 9.06 -0.73 8.65
CA LYS A 46 10.22 -0.02 8.07
C LYS A 46 10.65 -0.55 6.69
N SER A 47 10.68 -1.87 6.50
CA SER A 47 11.06 -2.47 5.19
C SER A 47 10.07 -2.11 4.10
N ASP A 48 8.80 -1.98 4.47
CA ASP A 48 7.68 -1.94 3.54
C ASP A 48 7.25 -0.51 3.20
N ILE A 49 7.90 0.50 3.79
CA ILE A 49 7.67 1.90 3.43
C ILE A 49 8.02 2.12 1.95
N LYS A 50 9.18 1.64 1.53
CA LYS A 50 9.68 1.84 0.16
C LYS A 50 8.98 0.92 -0.84
N THR A 51 8.65 -0.30 -0.45
CA THR A 51 8.08 -1.32 -1.35
C THR A 51 6.56 -1.30 -1.40
N THR A 52 5.88 -0.76 -0.38
CA THR A 52 4.41 -0.76 -0.29
C THR A 52 3.84 0.63 -0.07
N VAL A 53 4.21 1.33 1.02
CA VAL A 53 3.53 2.59 1.40
C VAL A 53 3.68 3.64 0.30
N ILE A 54 4.90 3.90 -0.15
CA ILE A 54 5.18 4.88 -1.20
C ILE A 54 4.46 4.52 -2.51
N PRO A 55 4.69 3.33 -3.12
CA PRO A 55 4.09 3.00 -4.41
C PRO A 55 2.56 2.95 -4.37
N VAL A 56 1.96 2.33 -3.35
CA VAL A 56 0.49 2.24 -3.25
C VAL A 56 -0.13 3.61 -3.00
N SER A 57 0.54 4.49 -2.24
CA SER A 57 0.08 5.87 -2.06
C SER A 57 0.12 6.65 -3.38
N ILE A 58 1.20 6.53 -4.16
CA ILE A 58 1.31 7.19 -5.48
C ILE A 58 0.21 6.70 -6.41
N LEU A 59 -0.04 5.38 -6.45
CA LEU A 59 -1.12 4.81 -7.24
C LEU A 59 -2.46 5.41 -6.83
N ALA A 60 -2.82 5.27 -5.56
CA ALA A 60 -4.13 5.65 -5.05
C ALA A 60 -4.40 7.15 -5.15
N ILE A 61 -3.43 8.01 -4.80
CA ILE A 61 -3.55 9.47 -4.89
C ILE A 61 -3.52 9.93 -6.35
N GLY A 62 -2.76 9.22 -7.20
CA GLY A 62 -2.71 9.49 -8.63
C GLY A 62 -4.05 9.22 -9.32
N THR A 63 -4.77 8.18 -8.89
CA THR A 63 -5.99 7.66 -9.54
C THR A 63 -7.28 8.15 -8.89
N ALA A 64 -7.26 8.51 -7.60
CA ALA A 64 -8.46 8.98 -6.90
C ALA A 64 -8.89 10.39 -7.34
N PRO A 65 -10.21 10.67 -7.41
CA PRO A 65 -10.72 12.02 -7.58
C PRO A 65 -10.54 12.82 -6.27
N LEU A 66 -9.37 13.44 -6.13
CA LEU A 66 -9.00 14.20 -4.92
C LEU A 66 -9.89 15.44 -4.76
N CYS A 67 -10.23 15.78 -3.51
CA CYS A 67 -10.88 17.05 -3.19
C CYS A 67 -9.99 18.21 -3.59
N SER A 68 -10.46 19.09 -4.49
CA SER A 68 -9.72 20.31 -4.87
C SER A 68 -9.57 21.30 -3.71
N SER A 69 -10.48 21.26 -2.73
CA SER A 69 -10.46 22.15 -1.56
C SER A 69 -9.41 21.77 -0.52
N GLN A 70 -9.15 20.47 -0.32
CA GLN A 70 -8.27 19.94 0.74
C GLN A 70 -7.44 18.72 0.27
N PRO A 71 -6.69 18.82 -0.84
CA PRO A 71 -6.03 17.65 -1.45
C PRO A 71 -4.97 17.04 -0.52
N ILE A 72 -4.24 17.87 0.23
CA ILE A 72 -3.19 17.43 1.15
C ILE A 72 -3.78 16.65 2.33
N GLU A 73 -4.89 17.12 2.91
CA GLU A 73 -5.52 16.47 4.05
C GLU A 73 -6.03 15.06 3.68
N HIS A 74 -6.69 14.93 2.53
CA HIS A 74 -7.16 13.64 2.03
C HIS A 74 -6.02 12.68 1.70
N ALA A 75 -4.93 13.20 1.11
CA ALA A 75 -3.72 12.40 0.88
C ALA A 75 -3.12 11.89 2.19
N LEU A 76 -2.99 12.73 3.21
CA LEU A 76 -2.46 12.32 4.52
C LEU A 76 -3.34 11.29 5.22
N LYS A 77 -4.67 11.46 5.17
CA LYS A 77 -5.64 10.48 5.69
C LYS A 77 -5.51 9.12 4.97
N ALA A 78 -5.37 9.13 3.65
CA ALA A 78 -5.21 7.92 2.84
C ALA A 78 -3.88 7.20 3.16
N ILE A 79 -2.76 7.93 3.23
CA ILE A 79 -1.45 7.38 3.61
C ILE A 79 -1.50 6.79 5.03
N PHE A 80 -2.15 7.49 5.96
CA PHE A 80 -2.30 6.99 7.33
C PHE A 80 -3.14 5.70 7.38
N TRP A 81 -4.28 5.66 6.65
CA TRP A 81 -5.10 4.46 6.55
C TRP A 81 -4.29 3.29 5.97
N LEU A 82 -3.58 3.50 4.86
CA LEU A 82 -2.72 2.50 4.23
C LEU A 82 -1.68 1.96 5.21
N TRP A 83 -1.00 2.85 5.94
CA TRP A 83 0.02 2.46 6.91
C TRP A 83 -0.56 1.62 8.05
N MET A 84 -1.77 1.91 8.51
CA MET A 84 -2.46 1.10 9.53
C MET A 84 -2.82 -0.31 9.02
N ILE A 85 -3.29 -0.43 7.78
CA ILE A 85 -3.58 -1.73 7.16
C ILE A 85 -2.29 -2.55 6.94
N LEU A 86 -1.21 -1.89 6.51
CA LEU A 86 0.10 -2.54 6.38
C LEU A 86 0.69 -2.96 7.72
N LEU A 87 0.48 -2.16 8.78
CA LEU A 87 0.87 -2.52 10.14
C LEU A 87 0.14 -3.78 10.60
N GLN A 88 -1.16 -3.90 10.31
CA GLN A 88 -1.92 -5.13 10.58
C GLN A 88 -1.26 -6.33 9.91
N PHE A 89 -0.97 -6.27 8.59
CA PHE A 89 -0.27 -7.36 7.89
C PHE A 89 1.06 -7.74 8.57
N ASN A 90 1.87 -6.75 8.91
CA ASN A 90 3.15 -6.97 9.57
C ASN A 90 3.02 -7.60 10.95
N LEU A 91 2.02 -7.21 11.74
CA LEU A 91 1.76 -7.85 13.03
C LEU A 91 1.39 -9.33 12.88
N PHE A 92 0.67 -9.71 11.81
CA PHE A 92 0.41 -11.12 11.51
C PHE A 92 1.69 -11.84 11.10
N ASN A 93 2.36 -11.34 10.06
CA ASN A 93 3.53 -11.98 9.46
C ASN A 93 4.65 -12.20 10.48
N GLN A 94 4.98 -11.18 11.27
CA GLN A 94 6.12 -11.21 12.19
C GLN A 94 5.84 -11.99 13.48
N THR A 95 4.57 -12.26 13.83
CA THR A 95 4.22 -13.04 15.02
C THR A 95 4.01 -14.52 14.75
N ILE A 96 3.82 -14.91 13.49
CA ILE A 96 3.65 -16.32 13.09
C ILE A 96 5.01 -16.96 12.80
N SER A 97 5.94 -16.21 12.19
CA SER A 97 7.29 -16.66 11.88
C SER A 97 8.37 -15.76 12.52
N PRO A 98 8.42 -15.63 13.86
CA PRO A 98 9.40 -14.76 14.51
C PRO A 98 10.85 -15.24 14.35
N GLU A 99 11.08 -16.55 14.15
CA GLU A 99 12.40 -17.13 13.93
C GLU A 99 12.96 -16.72 12.55
N GLU A 100 12.14 -16.73 11.50
CA GLU A 100 12.50 -16.24 10.15
C GLU A 100 13.03 -14.80 10.22
N ASP A 101 12.36 -13.96 11.01
CA ASP A 101 12.77 -12.58 11.20
C ASP A 101 14.03 -12.43 12.06
N ALA A 102 14.28 -13.34 13.00
CA ALA A 102 15.48 -13.32 13.80
C ALA A 102 16.74 -13.56 12.96
N GLU A 103 16.63 -14.43 11.96
CA GLU A 103 17.73 -14.74 11.03
C GLU A 103 17.90 -13.61 9.99
N ASN A 104 16.82 -13.22 9.31
CA ASN A 104 16.90 -12.31 8.16
C ASN A 104 16.88 -10.82 8.54
N LYS A 105 16.16 -10.46 9.61
CA LYS A 105 15.84 -9.08 9.98
C LYS A 105 15.93 -8.88 11.50
N PRO A 106 17.11 -9.12 12.13
CA PRO A 106 17.26 -9.09 13.59
C PRO A 106 16.94 -7.73 14.23
N TRP A 107 16.87 -6.67 13.43
CA TRP A 107 16.48 -5.33 13.85
C TRP A 107 14.96 -5.16 14.04
N ARG A 108 14.12 -6.12 13.62
CA ARG A 108 12.66 -6.08 13.78
C ARG A 108 12.27 -6.11 15.25
N PRO A 109 11.09 -5.56 15.63
CA PRO A 109 10.75 -5.36 17.03
C PRO A 109 10.75 -6.61 17.92
N ILE A 110 10.34 -7.76 17.37
CA ILE A 110 10.27 -9.01 18.12
C ILE A 110 11.68 -9.60 18.30
N PRO A 111 12.48 -9.86 17.24
CA PRO A 111 13.84 -10.37 17.41
C PRO A 111 14.76 -9.45 18.21
N SER A 112 14.62 -8.13 18.04
CA SER A 112 15.46 -7.16 18.75
C SER A 112 15.09 -7.00 20.23
N GLY A 113 14.08 -7.73 20.73
CA GLY A 113 13.61 -7.66 22.12
C GLY A 113 12.90 -6.36 22.49
N ARG A 114 12.49 -5.52 21.51
CA ARG A 114 11.74 -4.27 21.79
C ARG A 114 10.33 -4.52 22.28
N ILE A 115 9.72 -5.63 21.83
CA ILE A 115 8.41 -6.09 22.28
C ILE A 115 8.44 -7.61 22.43
N SER A 116 7.83 -8.13 23.49
CA SER A 116 7.70 -9.59 23.65
C SER A 116 6.75 -10.17 22.60
N LEU A 117 6.99 -11.42 22.18
CA LEU A 117 6.09 -12.12 21.25
C LEU A 117 4.64 -12.12 21.74
N ARG A 118 4.42 -12.35 23.04
CA ARG A 118 3.10 -12.29 23.67
C ARG A 118 2.41 -10.94 23.45
N ASN A 119 3.12 -9.83 23.67
CA ASN A 119 2.54 -8.50 23.50
C ASN A 119 2.32 -8.17 22.02
N ALA A 120 3.19 -8.64 21.12
CA ALA A 120 2.99 -8.51 19.68
C ALA A 120 1.76 -9.30 19.18
N ILE A 121 1.50 -10.50 19.72
CA ILE A 121 0.28 -11.27 19.44
C ILE A 121 -0.97 -10.53 19.92
N ILE A 122 -0.92 -9.90 21.10
CA ILE A 122 -2.02 -9.06 21.58
C ILE A 122 -2.26 -7.89 20.62
N ALA A 123 -1.19 -7.19 20.21
CA ALA A 123 -1.26 -6.10 19.25
C ALA A 123 -1.85 -6.54 17.90
N ARG A 124 -1.47 -7.73 17.41
CA ARG A 124 -2.05 -8.35 16.21
C ARG A 124 -3.56 -8.46 16.32
N TRP A 125 -4.08 -9.05 17.40
CA TRP A 125 -5.52 -9.22 17.56
C TRP A 125 -6.27 -7.90 17.77
N ILE A 126 -5.67 -6.93 18.45
CA ILE A 126 -6.21 -5.57 18.60
C ILE A 126 -6.24 -4.83 17.24
N SER A 127 -5.28 -5.10 16.35
CA SER A 127 -5.21 -4.42 15.05
C SER A 127 -6.42 -4.70 14.15
N ILE A 128 -7.11 -5.84 14.34
CA ILE A 128 -8.32 -6.19 13.55
C ILE A 128 -9.47 -5.22 13.85
N PRO A 129 -10.01 -5.13 15.08
CA PRO A 129 -11.07 -4.18 15.38
C PRO A 129 -10.61 -2.73 15.19
N ALA A 130 -9.34 -2.40 15.46
CA ALA A 130 -8.82 -1.05 15.25
C ALA A 130 -8.87 -0.63 13.76
N CYS A 131 -8.44 -1.49 12.84
CA CYS A 131 -8.50 -1.22 11.41
C CYS A 131 -9.94 -1.22 10.88
N ALA A 132 -10.80 -2.09 11.39
CA ALA A 132 -12.23 -2.10 11.04
C ALA A 132 -12.94 -0.81 11.51
N MET A 133 -12.65 -0.34 12.73
CA MET A 133 -13.17 0.93 13.24
C MET A 133 -12.68 2.13 12.42
N LEU A 134 -11.37 2.17 12.12
CA LEU A 134 -10.79 3.22 11.29
C LEU A 134 -11.39 3.23 9.88
N SER A 135 -11.59 2.05 9.28
CA SER A 135 -12.20 1.94 7.95
C SER A 135 -13.66 2.35 7.97
N SER A 136 -14.41 1.95 9.00
CA SER A 136 -15.81 2.35 9.19
C SER A 136 -15.97 3.87 9.36
N TYR A 137 -15.00 4.54 9.99
CA TYR A 137 -14.97 6.00 10.11
C TYR A 137 -14.90 6.70 8.74
N PHE A 138 -14.18 6.13 7.78
CA PHE A 138 -14.10 6.66 6.42
C PHE A 138 -15.28 6.22 5.53
N GLY A 139 -15.97 5.14 5.88
CA GLY A 139 -17.24 4.72 5.26
C GLY A 139 -17.33 3.21 5.05
N SER A 140 -18.55 2.72 4.85
CA SER A 140 -18.83 1.29 4.62
C SER A 140 -18.11 0.74 3.39
N ALA A 141 -17.94 1.54 2.33
CA ALA A 141 -17.17 1.14 1.15
C ALA A 141 -15.68 0.91 1.44
N VAL A 142 -15.08 1.63 2.41
CA VAL A 142 -13.69 1.44 2.84
C VAL A 142 -13.56 0.23 3.77
N LEU A 143 -14.61 -0.09 4.54
CA LEU A 143 -14.63 -1.27 5.40
C LEU A 143 -14.52 -2.58 4.59
N VAL A 144 -15.12 -2.66 3.40
CA VAL A 144 -15.07 -3.88 2.57
C VAL A 144 -13.64 -4.29 2.20
N PRO A 145 -12.78 -3.46 1.57
CA PRO A 145 -11.40 -3.84 1.28
C PRO A 145 -10.60 -4.11 2.56
N CYS A 146 -10.88 -3.46 3.69
CA CYS A 146 -10.25 -3.79 4.98
C CYS A 146 -10.58 -5.22 5.43
N ILE A 147 -11.85 -5.64 5.36
CA ILE A 147 -12.27 -6.99 5.74
C ILE A 147 -11.67 -8.02 4.79
N LEU A 148 -11.76 -7.78 3.48
CA LEU A 148 -11.18 -8.67 2.46
C LEU A 148 -9.67 -8.79 2.65
N PHE A 149 -8.97 -7.68 2.88
CA PHE A 149 -7.54 -7.70 3.20
C PHE A 149 -7.26 -8.52 4.45
N THR A 150 -8.01 -8.32 5.54
CA THR A 150 -7.87 -9.12 6.77
C THR A 150 -7.98 -10.61 6.46
N VAL A 151 -9.02 -11.03 5.73
CA VAL A 151 -9.21 -12.43 5.32
C VAL A 151 -8.01 -12.95 4.49
N LEU A 152 -7.52 -12.16 3.54
CA LEU A 152 -6.34 -12.50 2.75
C LEU A 152 -5.09 -12.65 3.62
N VAL A 153 -4.89 -11.81 4.64
CA VAL A 153 -3.79 -11.94 5.60
C VAL A 153 -3.91 -13.24 6.41
N PHE A 154 -5.12 -13.61 6.83
CA PHE A 154 -5.35 -14.89 7.50
C PHE A 154 -4.99 -16.06 6.59
N MET A 155 -5.46 -16.06 5.34
CA MET A 155 -5.15 -17.09 4.36
C MET A 155 -3.65 -17.16 4.06
N TYR A 156 -3.01 -16.00 3.86
CA TYR A 156 -1.59 -15.88 3.57
C TYR A 156 -0.73 -16.54 4.66
N ASN A 157 -1.03 -16.27 5.94
CA ASN A 157 -0.16 -16.69 7.04
C ASN A 157 -0.58 -17.98 7.76
N PHE A 158 -1.88 -18.23 7.97
CA PHE A 158 -2.33 -19.41 8.74
C PHE A 158 -2.56 -20.66 7.88
N PHE A 159 -2.75 -20.49 6.58
CA PHE A 159 -2.94 -21.60 5.64
C PHE A 159 -1.71 -21.83 4.77
N ASP A 160 -0.54 -21.35 5.20
CA ASP A 160 0.75 -21.56 4.53
C ASP A 160 0.75 -21.17 3.03
N CYS A 161 -0.11 -20.23 2.64
CA CYS A 161 -0.23 -19.78 1.25
C CYS A 161 1.01 -18.99 0.82
N ASP A 162 1.79 -18.45 1.76
CA ASP A 162 3.09 -17.83 1.52
C ASP A 162 4.19 -18.86 1.17
N LYS A 163 4.01 -20.14 1.55
CA LYS A 163 4.99 -21.22 1.27
C LYS A 163 4.93 -21.71 -0.17
N ASN A 164 3.81 -21.53 -0.86
CA ASN A 164 3.68 -21.88 -2.28
C ASN A 164 3.82 -20.63 -3.15
N GLY A 165 4.80 -20.60 -4.06
CA GLY A 165 5.11 -19.42 -4.85
C GLY A 165 3.95 -18.87 -5.70
N PHE A 166 3.08 -19.73 -6.23
CA PHE A 166 1.91 -19.28 -7.01
C PHE A 166 0.83 -18.68 -6.12
N ALA A 167 0.52 -19.33 -4.99
CA ALA A 167 -0.39 -18.77 -4.00
C ALA A 167 0.16 -17.46 -3.44
N LYS A 168 1.43 -17.41 -3.01
CA LYS A 168 2.13 -16.21 -2.55
C LYS A 168 1.96 -15.06 -3.55
N SER A 169 2.16 -15.33 -4.84
CA SER A 169 2.02 -14.30 -5.89
C SER A 169 0.58 -13.81 -6.04
N LEU A 170 -0.40 -14.71 -6.05
CA LEU A 170 -1.82 -14.39 -6.17
C LEU A 170 -2.35 -13.59 -4.96
N PHE A 171 -2.01 -14.03 -3.74
CA PHE A 171 -2.40 -13.36 -2.50
C PHE A 171 -1.73 -12.00 -2.37
N ASN A 172 -0.47 -11.85 -2.80
CA ASN A 172 0.17 -10.54 -2.91
C ASN A 172 -0.61 -9.64 -3.87
N GLY A 173 -0.94 -10.12 -5.07
CA GLY A 173 -1.77 -9.37 -6.03
C GLY A 173 -3.06 -8.86 -5.41
N PHE A 174 -3.84 -9.75 -4.78
CA PHE A 174 -5.08 -9.34 -4.10
C PHE A 174 -4.83 -8.38 -2.94
N GLY A 175 -3.82 -8.63 -2.11
CA GLY A 175 -3.48 -7.79 -0.95
C GLY A 175 -3.13 -6.36 -1.36
N TYR A 176 -2.24 -6.21 -2.35
CA TYR A 176 -1.85 -4.92 -2.91
C TYR A 176 -3.05 -4.19 -3.53
N SER A 177 -3.92 -4.90 -4.26
CA SER A 177 -5.13 -4.29 -4.83
C SER A 177 -6.17 -3.87 -3.79
N MET A 178 -6.35 -4.63 -2.70
CA MET A 178 -7.26 -4.23 -1.61
C MET A 178 -6.73 -3.00 -0.85
N MET A 179 -5.42 -2.96 -0.59
CA MET A 179 -4.77 -1.77 -0.01
C MET A 179 -4.93 -0.56 -0.93
N ALA A 180 -4.67 -0.71 -2.22
CA ALA A 180 -4.82 0.37 -3.19
C ALA A 180 -6.27 0.84 -3.32
N LEU A 181 -7.25 -0.07 -3.33
CA LEU A 181 -8.68 0.24 -3.37
C LEU A 181 -9.11 1.06 -2.16
N GLY A 182 -8.83 0.57 -0.95
CA GLY A 182 -9.21 1.28 0.28
C GLY A 182 -8.51 2.64 0.40
N THR A 183 -7.24 2.73 0.03
CA THR A 183 -6.49 4.00 0.00
C THR A 183 -7.11 4.99 -0.99
N SER A 184 -7.51 4.52 -2.18
CA SER A 184 -8.16 5.35 -3.20
C SER A 184 -9.53 5.86 -2.73
N LEU A 185 -10.30 5.02 -2.03
CA LEU A 185 -11.58 5.39 -1.46
C LEU A 185 -11.44 6.43 -0.33
N VAL A 186 -10.40 6.32 0.51
CA VAL A 186 -10.11 7.33 1.56
C VAL A 186 -9.63 8.65 0.96
N ALA A 187 -8.83 8.58 -0.12
CA ALA A 187 -8.34 9.76 -0.83
C ALA A 187 -9.46 10.49 -1.61
N SER A 188 -10.50 9.76 -2.02
CA SER A 188 -11.62 10.29 -2.80
C SER A 188 -12.40 11.36 -2.03
N CYS A 189 -12.83 12.40 -2.75
CA CYS A 189 -13.73 13.41 -2.22
C CYS A 189 -15.19 12.95 -2.17
N ASP A 190 -15.58 12.18 -3.18
CA ASP A 190 -16.94 11.72 -3.35
C ASP A 190 -17.20 10.62 -2.33
N LYS A 191 -17.89 11.00 -1.25
CA LYS A 191 -18.51 10.01 -0.38
C LYS A 191 -19.55 9.30 -1.23
N ALA A 192 -19.41 7.98 -1.37
CA ALA A 192 -20.36 7.11 -2.04
C ALA A 192 -21.80 7.51 -1.72
N SER A 193 -22.46 8.18 -2.67
CA SER A 193 -23.87 8.55 -2.58
C SER A 193 -24.78 7.43 -3.10
N GLY A 194 -24.20 6.47 -3.83
CA GLY A 194 -24.85 5.27 -4.33
C GLY A 194 -24.66 4.05 -3.43
N SER A 195 -25.11 2.91 -3.92
CA SER A 195 -24.96 1.61 -3.24
C SER A 195 -23.48 1.24 -3.04
N ILE A 196 -23.18 0.46 -2.00
CA ILE A 196 -21.84 -0.13 -1.79
C ILE A 196 -21.42 -0.94 -3.04
N PHE A 197 -22.36 -1.66 -3.65
CA PHE A 197 -22.08 -2.45 -4.86
C PHE A 197 -21.73 -1.59 -6.08
N GLU A 198 -22.38 -0.43 -6.22
CA GLU A 198 -22.08 0.50 -7.31
C GLU A 198 -20.72 1.16 -7.10
N THR A 199 -20.43 1.57 -5.86
CA THR A 199 -19.16 2.17 -5.49
C THR A 199 -17.99 1.22 -5.75
N LEU A 200 -18.13 -0.03 -5.32
CA LEU A 200 -17.10 -1.06 -5.42
C LEU A 200 -17.11 -1.83 -6.75
N ASN A 201 -17.86 -1.35 -7.74
CA ASN A 201 -17.85 -1.95 -9.05
C ASN A 201 -16.42 -1.93 -9.60
N TYR A 202 -15.86 -3.10 -9.92
CA TYR A 202 -14.47 -3.28 -10.36
C TYR A 202 -14.09 -2.32 -11.48
N ARG A 203 -15.08 -1.97 -12.30
CA ARG A 203 -14.84 -1.20 -13.48
C ARG A 203 -14.82 0.33 -13.20
N ASN A 204 -15.13 0.77 -11.98
CA ASN A 204 -14.70 2.11 -11.49
C ASN A 204 -13.18 2.20 -11.21
N PHE A 205 -12.50 1.04 -11.16
CA PHE A 205 -11.08 0.90 -10.80
C PHE A 205 -10.33 -0.03 -11.77
N PRO A 206 -10.40 0.19 -13.10
CA PRO A 206 -9.72 -0.68 -14.07
C PRO A 206 -8.20 -0.75 -13.84
N GLU A 207 -7.61 0.33 -13.34
CA GLU A 207 -6.20 0.39 -12.96
C GLU A 207 -5.83 -0.60 -11.86
N LEU A 208 -6.73 -0.90 -10.93
CA LEU A 208 -6.46 -1.86 -9.84
C LEU A 208 -6.53 -3.31 -10.33
N THR A 209 -7.30 -3.55 -11.39
CA THR A 209 -7.32 -4.84 -12.10
C THR A 209 -6.01 -5.05 -12.85
N ILE A 210 -5.52 -4.02 -13.55
CA ILE A 210 -4.20 -4.07 -14.20
C ILE A 210 -3.10 -4.27 -13.16
N PHE A 211 -3.14 -3.50 -12.06
CA PHE A 211 -2.18 -3.60 -10.97
C PHE A 211 -2.16 -4.99 -10.33
N PHE A 212 -3.33 -5.59 -10.12
CA PHE A 212 -3.46 -6.97 -9.64
C PHE A 212 -2.68 -7.95 -10.54
N PHE A 213 -2.88 -7.87 -11.86
CA PHE A 213 -2.24 -8.78 -12.79
C PHE A 213 -0.74 -8.53 -12.94
N VAL A 214 -0.31 -7.27 -12.94
CA VAL A 214 1.12 -6.91 -12.92
C VAL A 214 1.77 -7.56 -11.71
N ILE A 215 1.29 -7.27 -10.50
CA ILE A 215 1.86 -7.85 -9.27
C ILE A 215 1.81 -9.37 -9.31
N SER A 216 0.65 -9.98 -9.58
CA SER A 216 0.50 -11.45 -9.53
C SER A 216 1.40 -12.19 -10.52
N THR A 217 1.79 -11.54 -11.62
CA THR A 217 2.62 -12.17 -12.67
C THR A 217 4.10 -11.80 -12.58
N THR A 218 4.49 -10.75 -11.85
CA THR A 218 5.88 -10.27 -11.80
C THR A 218 6.49 -10.22 -10.40
N ILE A 219 5.70 -10.39 -9.34
CA ILE A 219 6.17 -10.27 -7.95
C ILE A 219 7.25 -11.31 -7.58
N HIS A 220 7.30 -12.45 -8.29
CA HIS A 220 8.37 -13.44 -8.13
C HIS A 220 9.76 -12.91 -8.49
N ALA A 221 9.88 -11.68 -9.02
CA ALA A 221 11.14 -10.96 -9.16
C ALA A 221 11.87 -10.77 -7.82
N GLN A 222 11.13 -10.57 -6.73
CA GLN A 222 11.73 -10.42 -5.40
C GLN A 222 12.38 -11.72 -4.92
N ASP A 223 11.74 -12.85 -5.23
CA ASP A 223 12.08 -14.17 -4.71
C ASP A 223 13.43 -14.69 -5.28
N PHE A 224 13.97 -14.07 -6.34
CA PHE A 224 15.25 -14.51 -6.93
C PHE A 224 16.45 -14.28 -6.02
N GLN A 225 16.49 -13.17 -5.27
CA GLN A 225 17.58 -12.88 -4.34
C GLN A 225 17.43 -13.66 -3.02
N ASP A 226 16.23 -14.18 -2.76
CA ASP A 226 15.84 -14.80 -1.49
C ASP A 226 15.77 -16.34 -1.59
N VAL A 227 16.22 -16.95 -2.70
CA VAL A 227 16.07 -18.41 -2.94
C VAL A 227 16.69 -19.26 -1.83
N GLU A 228 17.91 -18.95 -1.42
CA GLU A 228 18.60 -19.69 -0.34
C GLU A 228 17.87 -19.52 1.00
N GLY A 229 17.51 -18.29 1.36
CA GLY A 229 16.79 -18.00 2.61
C GLY A 229 15.40 -18.63 2.66
N ASP A 230 14.64 -18.54 1.56
CA ASP A 230 13.32 -19.15 1.43
C ASP A 230 13.39 -20.68 1.52
N ARG A 231 14.49 -21.30 1.06
CA ARG A 231 14.70 -22.76 1.19
C ARG A 231 14.91 -23.18 2.63
N GLU A 232 15.70 -22.44 3.40
CA GLU A 232 16.02 -22.77 4.81
C GLU A 232 14.78 -22.78 5.70
N ILE A 233 13.81 -21.90 5.41
CA ILE A 233 12.52 -21.81 6.12
C ILE A 233 11.41 -22.70 5.51
N GLY A 234 11.74 -23.52 4.51
CA GLY A 234 10.81 -24.48 3.90
C GLY A 234 9.77 -23.89 2.95
N ARG A 235 10.02 -22.70 2.37
CA ARG A 235 9.20 -22.17 1.27
C ARG A 235 9.60 -22.79 -0.06
N ASN A 236 8.64 -22.82 -0.99
CA ASN A 236 8.82 -23.26 -2.36
C ASN A 236 8.31 -22.18 -3.32
N THR A 237 9.15 -21.18 -3.58
CA THR A 237 8.82 -20.03 -4.43
C THR A 237 8.91 -20.35 -5.93
N ILE A 238 8.37 -19.49 -6.78
CA ILE A 238 8.35 -19.71 -8.24
C ILE A 238 9.76 -19.93 -8.82
N PRO A 239 10.81 -19.18 -8.41
CA PRO A 239 12.19 -19.47 -8.82
C PRO A 239 12.71 -20.85 -8.41
N MET A 240 12.18 -21.44 -7.33
CA MET A 240 12.55 -22.79 -6.88
C MET A 240 11.76 -23.87 -7.64
N MET A 241 10.46 -23.67 -7.81
CA MET A 241 9.57 -24.61 -8.50
C MET A 241 9.89 -24.71 -9.99
N LEU A 242 10.16 -23.57 -10.63
CA LEU A 242 10.40 -23.45 -12.07
C LEU A 242 11.60 -22.54 -12.36
N PRO A 243 12.85 -22.99 -12.10
CA PRO A 243 14.04 -22.13 -12.16
C PRO A 243 14.29 -21.50 -13.53
N ASN A 244 14.08 -22.25 -14.62
CA ASN A 244 14.29 -21.72 -15.97
C ASN A 244 13.09 -20.88 -16.45
N VAL A 245 11.86 -21.33 -16.17
CA VAL A 245 10.65 -20.63 -16.66
C VAL A 245 10.47 -19.29 -15.95
N SER A 246 10.73 -19.22 -14.64
CA SER A 246 10.68 -17.97 -13.87
C SER A 246 11.62 -16.90 -14.42
N ARG A 247 12.81 -17.31 -14.88
CA ARG A 247 13.82 -16.43 -15.48
C ARG A 247 13.44 -16.01 -16.89
N ILE A 248 12.92 -16.94 -17.70
CA ILE A 248 12.43 -16.67 -19.07
C ILE A 248 11.19 -15.77 -19.04
N SER A 249 10.36 -15.85 -18.00
CA SER A 249 9.15 -15.04 -17.92
C SER A 249 9.45 -13.55 -17.73
N MET A 250 10.56 -13.15 -17.10
CA MET A 250 10.89 -11.74 -16.88
C MET A 250 11.10 -10.90 -18.15
N PRO A 251 11.93 -11.32 -19.13
CA PRO A 251 12.07 -10.59 -20.40
C PRO A 251 10.81 -10.66 -21.29
N ILE A 252 9.79 -11.43 -20.91
CA ILE A 252 8.51 -11.50 -21.64
C ILE A 252 7.47 -10.61 -20.94
N LEU A 253 7.25 -10.83 -19.65
CA LEU A 253 6.18 -10.20 -18.88
C LEU A 253 6.42 -8.71 -18.64
N LEU A 254 7.64 -8.29 -18.29
CA LEU A 254 7.91 -6.87 -18.03
C LEU A 254 7.72 -6.01 -19.29
N PRO A 255 8.26 -6.39 -20.47
CA PRO A 255 8.00 -5.64 -21.70
C PRO A 255 6.54 -5.73 -22.16
N LEU A 256 5.89 -6.89 -22.02
CA LEU A 256 4.48 -7.05 -22.34
C LEU A 256 3.61 -6.07 -21.53
N TRP A 257 3.78 -6.01 -20.21
CA TRP A 257 3.06 -5.06 -19.37
C TRP A 257 3.41 -3.61 -19.69
N SER A 258 4.68 -3.31 -19.99
CA SER A 258 5.07 -1.97 -20.45
C SER A 258 4.33 -1.57 -21.72
N VAL A 259 4.25 -2.43 -22.73
CA VAL A 259 3.54 -2.16 -23.99
C VAL A 259 2.04 -1.98 -23.75
N ILE A 260 1.41 -2.86 -22.97
CA ILE A 260 -0.03 -2.75 -22.61
C ILE A 260 -0.29 -1.39 -21.96
N ILE A 261 0.52 -1.01 -20.95
CA ILE A 261 0.33 0.25 -20.21
C ILE A 261 0.61 1.46 -21.10
N ILE A 262 1.66 1.45 -21.92
CA ILE A 262 1.93 2.52 -22.89
C ILE A 262 0.75 2.69 -23.85
N SER A 263 0.17 1.59 -24.31
CA SER A 263 -0.96 1.59 -25.25
C SER A 263 -2.24 2.13 -24.61
N LEU A 264 -2.40 1.98 -23.29
CA LEU A 264 -3.52 2.54 -22.54
C LEU A 264 -3.30 4.01 -22.18
N CYS A 265 -2.10 4.37 -21.73
CA CYS A 265 -1.80 5.70 -21.18
C CYS A 265 -1.42 6.74 -22.24
N HIS A 266 -0.96 6.32 -23.42
CA HIS A 266 -0.41 7.18 -24.47
C HIS A 266 0.59 8.25 -23.95
N PRO A 267 1.63 7.89 -23.18
CA PRO A 267 2.60 8.86 -22.68
C PRO A 267 3.46 9.44 -23.82
N PRO A 268 4.16 10.57 -23.60
CA PRO A 268 5.12 11.09 -24.56
C PRO A 268 6.15 10.03 -24.97
N ALA A 269 6.54 10.02 -26.26
CA ALA A 269 7.38 8.97 -26.84
C ALA A 269 8.70 8.74 -26.09
N TRP A 270 9.33 9.81 -25.57
CA TRP A 270 10.57 9.70 -24.79
C TRP A 270 10.35 8.96 -23.46
N LEU A 271 9.22 9.18 -22.79
CA LEU A 271 8.89 8.51 -21.54
C LEU A 271 8.52 7.04 -21.78
N ALA A 272 7.76 6.77 -22.85
CA ALA A 272 7.46 5.42 -23.31
C ALA A 272 8.74 4.61 -23.59
N ALA A 273 9.70 5.23 -24.29
CA ALA A 273 10.99 4.60 -24.63
C ALA A 273 11.83 4.30 -23.39
N ILE A 274 11.89 5.22 -22.41
CA ILE A 274 12.59 4.98 -21.13
C ILE A 274 11.93 3.83 -20.37
N TYR A 275 10.61 3.83 -20.26
CA TYR A 275 9.86 2.82 -19.50
C TYR A 275 9.99 1.41 -20.13
N LEU A 276 9.86 1.31 -21.45
CA LEU A 276 10.06 0.05 -22.18
C LEU A 276 11.53 -0.38 -22.18
N GLY A 277 12.47 0.55 -22.33
CA GLY A 277 13.90 0.26 -22.25
C GLY A 277 14.28 -0.31 -20.87
N LEU A 278 13.75 0.28 -19.80
CA LEU A 278 13.96 -0.22 -18.44
C LEU A 278 13.39 -1.63 -18.25
N SER A 279 12.18 -1.92 -18.76
CA SER A 279 11.57 -3.24 -18.62
C SER A 279 12.37 -4.33 -19.35
N MET A 280 12.91 -4.01 -20.53
CA MET A 280 13.82 -4.88 -21.27
C MET A 280 15.12 -5.11 -20.49
N VAL A 281 15.77 -4.04 -20.00
CA VAL A 281 17.00 -4.15 -19.20
C VAL A 281 16.77 -5.04 -17.97
N VAL A 282 15.72 -4.81 -17.19
CA VAL A 282 15.40 -5.62 -16.01
C VAL A 282 15.14 -7.07 -16.39
N GLY A 283 14.31 -7.30 -17.41
CA GLY A 283 13.96 -8.64 -17.86
C GLY A 283 15.18 -9.45 -18.31
N PHE A 284 16.03 -8.87 -19.16
CA PHE A 284 17.25 -9.53 -19.61
C PHE A 284 18.29 -9.70 -18.50
N ARG A 285 18.36 -8.79 -17.54
CA ARG A 285 19.24 -8.97 -16.37
C ARG A 285 18.84 -10.21 -15.57
N PHE A 286 17.56 -10.38 -15.23
CA PHE A 286 17.10 -11.58 -14.54
C PHE A 286 17.35 -12.85 -15.35
N PHE A 287 17.25 -12.79 -16.68
CA PHE A 287 17.46 -13.95 -17.54
C PHE A 287 18.95 -14.35 -17.69
N LEU A 288 19.83 -13.36 -17.94
CA LEU A 288 21.24 -13.57 -18.27
C LEU A 288 22.15 -13.61 -17.04
N MET A 289 21.88 -12.79 -16.02
CA MET A 289 22.70 -12.65 -14.81
C MET A 289 22.06 -13.46 -13.68
N ARG A 290 22.68 -14.60 -13.32
CA ARG A 290 22.09 -15.58 -12.38
C ARG A 290 22.74 -15.61 -11.00
N GLU A 291 23.62 -14.67 -10.69
CA GLU A 291 24.23 -14.55 -9.36
C GLU A 291 23.32 -13.74 -8.43
N VAL A 292 23.25 -14.13 -7.15
CA VAL A 292 22.42 -13.48 -6.12
C VAL A 292 22.67 -11.96 -6.05
N LYS A 293 23.94 -11.54 -6.09
CA LYS A 293 24.31 -10.11 -6.10
C LYS A 293 23.73 -9.35 -7.31
N HIS A 294 23.59 -10.01 -8.45
CA HIS A 294 22.96 -9.41 -9.62
C HIS A 294 21.44 -9.37 -9.49
N ASP A 295 20.85 -10.35 -8.81
CA ASP A 295 19.40 -10.39 -8.52
C ASP A 295 18.98 -9.27 -7.56
N GLU A 296 19.76 -8.97 -6.53
CA GLU A 296 19.52 -7.83 -5.64
C GLU A 296 19.42 -6.52 -6.43
N TRP A 297 20.39 -6.25 -7.30
CA TRP A 297 20.37 -5.07 -8.17
C TRP A 297 19.24 -5.09 -9.19
N SER A 298 18.92 -6.27 -9.74
CA SER A 298 17.82 -6.42 -10.69
C SER A 298 16.47 -6.20 -10.00
N TYR A 299 16.34 -6.57 -8.74
CA TYR A 299 15.16 -6.28 -7.92
C TYR A 299 15.02 -4.79 -7.61
N VAL A 300 16.12 -4.07 -7.35
CA VAL A 300 16.07 -2.60 -7.21
C VAL A 300 15.57 -1.95 -8.52
N LEU A 301 16.08 -2.39 -9.68
CA LEU A 301 15.62 -1.88 -10.98
C LEU A 301 14.17 -2.29 -11.28
N TYR A 302 13.74 -3.49 -10.87
CA TYR A 302 12.36 -3.93 -10.94
C TYR A 302 11.43 -3.02 -10.13
N ASN A 303 11.82 -2.63 -8.91
CA ASN A 303 11.06 -1.68 -8.11
C ASN A 303 10.98 -0.29 -8.76
N ALA A 304 12.05 0.14 -9.45
CA ALA A 304 12.03 1.37 -10.25
C ALA A 304 11.07 1.26 -11.44
N TRP A 305 11.08 0.12 -12.15
CA TRP A 305 10.12 -0.18 -13.22
C TRP A 305 8.69 -0.17 -12.69
N LEU A 306 8.40 -0.89 -11.61
CA LEU A 306 7.08 -0.96 -10.99
C LEU A 306 6.59 0.43 -10.52
N SER A 307 7.50 1.27 -10.03
CA SER A 307 7.16 2.66 -9.68
C SER A 307 6.75 3.47 -10.90
N LEU A 308 7.45 3.33 -12.03
CA LEU A 308 7.03 3.96 -13.29
C LEU A 308 5.70 3.40 -13.79
N THR A 309 5.49 2.08 -13.70
CA THR A 309 4.23 1.41 -14.00
C THR A 309 3.06 2.08 -13.27
N ILE A 310 3.22 2.29 -11.95
CA ILE A 310 2.24 2.93 -11.09
C ILE A 310 1.98 4.38 -11.49
N VAL A 311 3.03 5.16 -11.78
CA VAL A 311 2.89 6.55 -12.23
C VAL A 311 2.10 6.63 -13.53
N HIS A 312 2.39 5.75 -14.50
CA HIS A 312 1.66 5.70 -15.77
C HIS A 312 0.18 5.37 -15.56
N MET A 313 -0.13 4.38 -14.70
CA MET A 313 -1.53 4.06 -14.35
C MET A 313 -2.26 5.23 -13.69
N GLY A 314 -1.57 6.00 -12.84
CA GLY A 314 -2.12 7.23 -12.27
C GLY A 314 -2.44 8.29 -13.32
N LEU A 315 -1.55 8.48 -14.31
CA LEU A 315 -1.77 9.41 -15.41
C LEU A 315 -2.93 8.97 -16.32
N TYR A 316 -3.03 7.67 -16.63
CA TYR A 316 -4.10 7.10 -17.45
C TYR A 316 -5.48 7.49 -16.94
N LYS A 317 -5.76 7.28 -15.66
CA LYS A 317 -7.09 7.56 -15.11
C LYS A 317 -7.45 9.04 -15.15
N ARG A 318 -6.47 9.94 -15.08
CA ARG A 318 -6.70 11.39 -15.19
C ARG A 318 -6.95 11.86 -16.62
N GLN A 319 -6.40 11.14 -17.61
CA GLN A 319 -6.51 11.46 -19.03
C GLN A 319 -7.66 10.74 -19.73
N ALA A 320 -8.13 9.63 -19.15
CA ALA A 320 -9.24 8.86 -19.69
C ALA A 320 -10.49 9.76 -19.82
N PRO A 321 -11.09 9.86 -21.02
CA PRO A 321 -12.37 10.55 -21.18
C PRO A 321 -13.38 9.93 -20.23
N GLN A 322 -14.18 10.74 -19.52
CA GLN A 322 -15.26 10.25 -18.65
C GLN A 322 -16.28 9.35 -19.41
N SER A 323 -16.26 9.39 -20.74
CA SER A 323 -17.06 8.53 -21.63
C SER A 323 -16.47 7.13 -21.89
N VAL A 324 -15.21 6.86 -21.55
CA VAL A 324 -14.65 5.48 -21.55
C VAL A 324 -14.98 4.81 -20.22
N SER A 325 -16.24 4.95 -19.79
CA SER A 325 -16.84 3.88 -19.02
C SER A 325 -17.10 2.76 -20.02
N TRP A 326 -16.57 1.59 -19.74
CA TRP A 326 -16.91 0.27 -20.31
C TRP A 326 -18.40 -0.07 -20.19
N ALA A 327 -19.29 0.91 -20.12
CA ALA A 327 -20.72 0.76 -20.25
C ALA A 327 -20.98 0.16 -21.64
N MET A 328 -20.78 -1.15 -21.74
CA MET A 328 -21.67 -2.01 -22.47
C MET A 328 -23.04 -1.73 -21.86
N GLU A 329 -23.70 -0.70 -22.37
CA GLU A 329 -25.14 -0.70 -22.44
C GLU A 329 -25.53 -2.07 -22.96
N PRO A 330 -26.44 -2.80 -22.30
CA PRO A 330 -27.02 -3.98 -22.90
C PRO A 330 -27.79 -3.51 -24.12
N SER A 331 -27.17 -3.63 -25.29
CA SER A 331 -27.85 -3.43 -26.56
C SER A 331 -28.97 -4.45 -26.69
N HIS A 332 -30.17 -3.95 -26.94
CA HIS A 332 -31.38 -4.63 -27.43
C HIS A 332 -32.33 -5.24 -26.39
N SER A 333 -33.30 -4.43 -25.95
CA SER A 333 -34.70 -4.85 -25.99
C SER A 333 -35.39 -4.13 -27.15
N PHE A 334 -35.75 -4.91 -28.15
CA PHE A 334 -36.55 -4.51 -29.30
C PHE A 334 -37.98 -4.30 -28.81
N SER A 335 -38.41 -3.05 -28.62
CA SER A 335 -39.84 -2.71 -28.59
C SER A 335 -40.06 -1.54 -29.52
N GLY A 336 -40.62 -1.87 -30.70
CA GLY A 336 -41.02 -0.89 -31.68
C GLY A 336 -42.14 -0.01 -31.12
N ASN A 337 -42.07 1.27 -31.43
CA ASN A 337 -43.25 2.06 -31.74
C ASN A 337 -42.88 3.16 -32.73
N LEU A 338 -43.43 3.01 -33.94
CA LEU A 338 -43.59 4.10 -34.90
C LEU A 338 -44.51 5.15 -34.28
N SER A 339 -44.06 6.41 -34.23
CA SER A 339 -44.89 7.57 -34.60
C SER A 339 -44.11 8.88 -34.51
N GLY A 340 -43.79 9.44 -35.68
CA GLY A 340 -43.84 10.88 -35.98
C GLY A 340 -42.95 11.84 -35.18
N THR A 341 -41.89 12.36 -35.80
CA THR A 341 -41.93 13.73 -36.35
C THR A 341 -40.76 13.94 -37.31
N LEU A 342 -41.10 14.19 -38.58
CA LEU A 342 -40.25 14.86 -39.55
C LEU A 342 -39.99 16.30 -39.07
N SER A 343 -38.73 16.76 -39.17
CA SER A 343 -38.32 17.88 -40.05
C SER A 343 -37.22 18.78 -39.45
N ARG A 344 -36.28 19.17 -40.34
CA ARG A 344 -35.26 20.25 -40.25
C ARG A 344 -34.06 19.92 -39.34
N GLN A 345 -32.80 19.93 -39.77
CA GLN A 345 -32.11 20.86 -40.67
C GLN A 345 -30.84 20.20 -41.25
N PHE A 346 -30.66 20.28 -42.57
CA PHE A 346 -29.33 20.28 -43.22
C PHE A 346 -28.81 21.72 -43.25
N GLY A 347 -27.49 21.93 -43.13
CA GLY A 347 -26.88 23.23 -43.38
C GLY A 347 -25.39 23.36 -43.01
N VAL A 348 -24.52 22.82 -43.87
CA VAL A 348 -23.26 23.42 -44.40
C VAL A 348 -22.45 24.36 -43.49
N CYS A 349 -21.26 23.92 -43.08
CA CYS A 349 -19.95 24.48 -43.45
C CYS A 349 -18.82 23.57 -42.94
#